data_AF-A0A2H6BWQ2-F1
#
_entry.id   AF-A0A2H6BWQ2-F1
#
_cell.length_a   1.000
_cell.length_b   1.000
_cell.length_c   1.000
_cell.angle_alpha   90.00
_cell.angle_beta   90.00
_cell.angle_gamma   90.00
#
_symmetry.space_group_name_H-M   'P 1'
#
loop_
_entity.id
_entity.type
_entity.pdbx_description
1 polymer ?
#
loop_
_entity_poly.entity_id
_entity_poly.type
_entity_poly.pdbx_seq_one_letter_code
_entity_poly.pdbx_strand_id
1 'polypeptide(L)' 'MREIEASKLIFIDESGVNLALLRLYARALIAQRDRERKPQKRGRNISIISAISLEKVVALVNI' A
#
# COMPACT_ATOMS: atom_id res chain seq x y z
N MET A 1 12.56 -34.51 5.97
CA MET A 1 12.01 -33.13 5.89
C MET A 1 10.89 -33.04 6.91
N ARG A 2 10.86 -32.03 7.78
CA ARG A 2 9.82 -31.92 8.81
C ARG A 2 8.68 -31.09 8.23
N GLU A 3 7.49 -31.68 8.12
CA GLU A 3 6.31 -30.93 7.68
C GLU A 3 5.92 -29.92 8.76
N ILE A 4 5.79 -28.67 8.34
CA ILE A 4 5.27 -27.60 9.18
C ILE A 4 3.88 -27.29 8.65
N GLU A 5 2.91 -27.34 9.55
CA GLU A 5 1.52 -27.01 9.22
C GLU A 5 1.41 -25.52 8.90
N ALA A 6 0.87 -25.19 7.72
CA ALA A 6 0.79 -23.81 7.24
C ALA A 6 -0.05 -22.90 8.15
N SER A 7 -1.02 -23.45 8.87
CA SER A 7 -1.86 -22.75 9.86
C SER A 7 -1.05 -22.18 11.03
N LYS A 8 0.14 -22.72 11.30
CA LYS A 8 1.04 -22.28 12.39
C LYS A 8 2.04 -21.23 11.95
N LEU A 9 2.02 -20.82 10.69
CA LEU A 9 2.93 -19.81 10.15
C LEU A 9 2.38 -18.40 10.37
N ILE A 10 3.28 -17.50 10.77
CA ILE A 10 3.03 -16.07 10.84
C ILE A 10 4.10 -15.39 9.99
N PHE A 11 3.64 -14.58 9.03
CA PHE A 11 4.50 -13.81 8.13
C PHE A 11 4.55 -12.37 8.60
N ILE A 12 5.75 -11.81 8.69
CA ILE A 12 5.98 -10.43 9.12
C ILE A 12 6.67 -9.69 7.99
N ASP A 13 6.14 -8.54 7.61
CA ASP A 13 6.70 -7.69 6.56
C ASP A 13 6.43 -6.20 6.82
N GLU A 14 7.23 -5.35 6.19
CA GLU A 14 7.05 -3.90 6.17
C GLU A 14 6.56 -3.42 4.80
N SER A 15 5.54 -2.56 4.80
CA SER A 15 5.04 -1.91 3.59
C SER A 15 4.92 -0.40 3.78
N GLY A 16 5.43 0.35 2.80
CA GLY A 16 5.28 1.81 2.73
C GLY A 16 4.00 2.19 1.99
N VAL A 17 3.13 2.97 2.62
CA VAL A 17 1.88 3.46 2.02
C VAL A 17 1.96 4.97 1.82
N ASN A 18 1.69 5.42 0.59
CA ASN A 18 1.53 6.84 0.30
C ASN A 18 0.08 7.26 0.62
N LEU A 19 -0.09 8.25 1.50
CA LEU A 19 -1.41 8.74 1.91
C LEU A 19 -2.10 9.60 0.85
N ALA A 20 -1.35 10.13 -0.13
CA ALA A 20 -1.97 10.89 -1.20
C ALA A 20 -2.56 9.96 -2.26
N LEU A 21 -3.82 10.24 -2.58
CA LEU A 21 -4.45 9.62 -3.73
C LEU A 21 -3.93 10.21 -5.03
N LEU A 22 -3.78 9.31 -5.97
CA LEU A 22 -3.31 9.56 -7.29
C LEU A 22 -4.52 9.97 -8.16
N ARG A 23 -4.65 11.25 -8.54
CA ARG A 23 -5.76 11.79 -9.39
C ARG A 23 -6.10 10.90 -10.61
N LEU A 24 -7.35 10.50 -10.80
CA LEU A 24 -7.76 9.66 -11.95
C LEU A 24 -7.80 10.44 -13.27
N TYR A 25 -8.15 11.71 -13.22
CA TYR A 25 -8.30 12.58 -14.39
C TYR A 25 -7.39 13.80 -14.30
N ALA A 26 -6.91 14.25 -15.46
CA ALA A 26 -6.17 15.51 -15.59
C ALA A 26 -7.12 16.71 -15.40
N ARG A 27 -6.56 17.90 -15.13
CA ARG A 27 -7.34 19.14 -15.02
C ARG A 27 -7.01 20.01 -16.21
N ALA A 28 -7.98 20.23 -17.10
CA ALA A 28 -7.82 21.05 -18.29
C ALA A 28 -8.84 22.18 -18.33
N LEU A 29 -8.53 23.25 -19.06
CA LEU A 29 -9.53 24.26 -19.44
C LEU A 29 -10.58 23.63 -20.36
N ILE A 30 -11.73 24.30 -20.49
CA ILE A 30 -12.79 23.87 -21.41
C ILE A 30 -12.21 23.69 -22.82
N ALA A 31 -12.62 22.59 -23.47
CA ALA A 31 -12.19 22.17 -24.81
C ALA A 31 -10.69 21.86 -24.97
N GLN A 32 -9.93 21.74 -23.89
CA GLN A 32 -8.53 21.31 -23.94
C GLN A 32 -8.35 19.88 -23.43
N ARG A 33 -7.50 19.11 -24.11
CA ARG A 33 -7.07 17.78 -23.65
C ARG A 33 -5.72 17.91 -22.97
N ASP A 34 -5.70 17.64 -21.68
CA ASP A 34 -4.46 17.56 -20.93
C ASP A 34 -3.94 16.11 -20.86
N ARG A 35 -2.63 15.96 -21.07
CA ARG A 35 -1.88 14.69 -21.00
C ARG A 35 -0.78 14.74 -19.94
N GLU A 36 -0.86 15.70 -19.01
CA GLU A 36 0.16 15.93 -17.99
C GLU A 36 0.51 14.65 -17.22
N ARG A 37 1.80 14.51 -16.91
CA ARG A 37 2.31 13.40 -16.12
C ARG A 37 1.76 13.49 -14.69
N LYS A 38 1.12 12.41 -14.26
CA LYS A 38 0.60 12.28 -12.91
C LYS A 38 1.74 12.29 -11.88
N PRO A 39 1.79 13.25 -10.93
CA PRO A 39 2.83 13.29 -9.93
C PRO A 39 2.65 12.11 -8.94
N GLN A 40 3.58 11.15 -9.00
CA GLN A 40 3.51 9.88 -8.25
C GLN A 40 3.92 9.96 -6.77
N LYS A 41 4.65 11.01 -6.36
CA LYS A 41 5.19 11.18 -5.00
C LYS A 41 4.61 12.41 -4.31
N ARG A 42 3.28 12.54 -4.24
CA ARG A 42 2.64 13.61 -3.45
C ARG A 42 2.30 13.09 -2.06
N GLY A 43 2.18 13.99 -1.08
CA GLY A 43 1.75 13.66 0.29
C GLY A 43 2.80 12.98 1.15
N ARG A 44 2.36 12.54 2.32
CA ARG A 44 3.17 11.84 3.33
C ARG A 44 3.14 10.34 3.08
N ASN A 45 4.28 9.69 3.22
CA ASN A 45 4.37 8.24 3.30
C ASN A 45 4.34 7.83 4.77
N ILE A 46 3.66 6.73 5.06
CA ILE A 46 3.71 6.03 6.35
C ILE A 46 4.29 4.64 6.14
N SER A 47 5.03 4.13 7.11
CA SER A 47 5.47 2.74 7.11
C SER A 47 4.49 1.92 7.96
N ILE A 48 4.18 0.71 7.50
CA ILE A 48 3.34 -0.24 8.22
C ILE A 48 4.16 -1.51 8.41
N ILE A 49 4.33 -1.93 9.66
CA ILE A 49 4.83 -3.26 10.00
C ILE A 49 3.62 -4.13 10.33
N SER A 50 3.48 -5.26 9.64
CA SER A 50 2.33 -6.15 9.81
C SER A 50 2.75 -7.60 10.02
N ALA A 51 1.96 -8.31 10.81
CA ALA A 51 2.07 -9.76 10.99
C ALA A 51 0.75 -10.41 10.58
N ILE A 52 0.80 -11.38 9.66
CA ILE A 52 -0.39 -12.08 9.13
C ILE A 52 -0.24 -13.60 9.24
N SER A 53 -1.36 -14.28 9.52
CA SER A 53 -1.50 -15.73 9.38
C SER A 53 -2.51 -16.05 8.27
N LEU A 54 -2.75 -17.33 8.00
CA LEU A 54 -3.77 -17.75 7.03
C LEU A 54 -5.20 -17.32 7.40
N GLU A 55 -5.47 -17.05 8.67
CA GLU A 55 -6.82 -16.77 9.16
C GLU A 55 -7.05 -15.27 9.41
N LYS A 56 -6.00 -14.54 9.81
CA LYS A 56 -6.16 -13.16 10.28
C LYS A 56 -4.88 -12.34 10.22
N VAL A 57 -5.06 -11.02 10.33
CA VAL A 57 -4.01 -10.10 10.74
C VAL A 57 -3.78 -10.26 12.24
N VAL A 58 -2.55 -10.58 12.63
CA VAL A 58 -2.15 -10.82 14.02
C VAL A 58 -1.76 -9.50 14.70
N ALA A 59 -1.03 -8.64 13.99
CA ALA A 59 -0.61 -7.34 14.49
C ALA A 59 -0.42 -6.35 13.33
N LEU A 60 -0.64 -5.07 13.61
CA LEU A 60 -0.42 -3.98 12.67
C LEU A 60 0.03 -2.74 13.45
N VAL A 61 1.17 -2.19 13.06
CA VAL A 61 1.76 -0.99 13.66
C VAL A 61 2.17 -0.02 12.55
N ASN A 62 1.86 1.26 12.73
CA ASN A 62 2.25 2.35 11.83
C ASN A 62 3.33 3.23 12.47
N ILE A 63 4.30 3.64 11.66
CA ILE A 63 5.44 4.48 12.04
C ILE A 63 5.53 5.68 11.09
#